data_AF-A0A7W8YIQ1-F1
#
_entry.id   AF-A0A7W8YIQ1-F1
#
_cell.length_a   1.000
_cell.length_b   1.000
_cell.length_c   1.000
_cell.angle_alpha   90.00
_cell.angle_beta   90.00
_cell.angle_gamma   90.00
#
_symmetry.space_group_name_H-M   'P 1'
#
loop_
_entity.id
_entity.type
_entity.pdbx_description
1 polymer ?
#
loop_
_entity_poly.entity_id
_entity_poly.type
_entity_poly.pdbx_seq_one_letter_code
_entity_poly.pdbx_strand_id
1 'polypeptide(L)'
;MVWAINAVEIVCGSLLIAGKYTRRAAAGLMVICAGGIVIVHAAKGWFVGEHGAGGVEYSIVLFFACVVIAASASRRAEARLV
;
A
#
# COMPACT_ATOMS: atom_id res chain seq x y z
N MET A 1 8.47 -16.40 -4.47
CA MET A 1 7.62 -15.23 -4.79
C MET A 1 6.95 -14.64 -3.55
N VAL A 2 6.07 -15.37 -2.85
CA VAL A 2 5.34 -14.86 -1.66
C VAL A 2 6.28 -14.32 -0.57
N TRP A 3 7.39 -15.00 -0.27
CA TRP A 3 8.39 -14.51 0.69
C TRP A 3 9.01 -13.16 0.32
N ALA A 4 9.20 -12.89 -0.97
CA ALA A 4 9.73 -11.61 -1.43
C ALA A 4 8.69 -10.49 -1.26
N ILE A 5 7.41 -10.77 -1.55
CA ILE A 5 6.30 -9.84 -1.31
C ILE A 5 6.24 -9.50 0.19
N ASN A 6 6.23 -10.52 1.05
CA ASN A 6 6.15 -10.33 2.51
C ASN A 6 7.37 -9.55 3.05
N ALA A 7 8.58 -9.82 2.54
CA ALA A 7 9.77 -9.06 2.91
C ALA A 7 9.63 -7.57 2.52
N VAL A 8 9.13 -7.27 1.32
CA VAL A 8 8.88 -5.89 0.89
C VAL A 8 7.80 -5.23 1.75
N GLU A 9 6.72 -5.94 2.08
CA GLU A 9 5.65 -5.43 2.94
C GLU A 9 6.17 -5.06 4.33
N ILE A 10 6.95 -5.96 4.96
CA ILE A 10 7.58 -5.72 6.27
C ILE A 10 8.54 -4.53 6.21
N VAL A 11 9.43 -4.49 5.21
CA VAL A 11 10.44 -3.44 5.10
C VAL A 11 9.81 -2.08 4.80
N CYS A 12 8.94 -1.99 3.79
CA CYS A 12 8.29 -0.74 3.42
C CYS A 12 7.31 -0.28 4.51
N GLY A 13 6.54 -1.18 5.11
CA GLY A 13 5.68 -0.85 6.26
C GLY A 13 6.47 -0.29 7.43
N SER A 14 7.60 -0.91 7.77
CA SER A 14 8.51 -0.43 8.83
C SER A 14 9.11 0.94 8.51
N LEU A 15 9.48 1.18 7.24
CA LEU A 15 9.97 2.49 6.79
C LEU A 15 8.89 3.58 6.89
N LEU A 16 7.64 3.26 6.57
CA LEU A 16 6.51 4.18 6.75
C LEU A 16 6.30 4.53 8.22
N ILE A 17 6.34 3.55 9.13
CA ILE A 17 6.24 3.76 10.58
C ILE A 17 7.37 4.67 11.08
N ALA A 18 8.61 4.41 10.65
CA ALA A 18 9.77 5.24 11.00
C ALA A 18 9.78 6.62 10.33
N GLY A 19 8.87 6.90 9.40
CA GLY A 19 8.83 8.14 8.63
C GLY A 19 10.08 8.37 7.77
N LYS A 20 10.70 7.29 7.29
CA LYS A 20 11.91 7.30 6.43
C LYS A 20 11.57 6.81 5.04
N TYR A 21 12.16 7.43 4.02
CA TYR A 21 11.93 7.08 2.61
C TYR A 21 10.45 6.94 2.23
N THR A 22 9.56 7.71 2.87
CA THR A 22 8.10 7.50 2.87
C THR A 22 7.52 7.38 1.47
N ARG A 23 7.90 8.27 0.55
CA ARG A 23 7.45 8.24 -0.84
C ARG A 23 7.86 6.95 -1.57
N ARG A 24 9.08 6.47 -1.34
CA ARG A 24 9.60 5.24 -1.97
C ARG A 24 8.99 3.98 -1.35
N ALA A 25 8.83 3.98 -0.03
CA ALA A 25 8.20 2.88 0.70
C ALA A 25 6.70 2.73 0.33
N ALA A 26 5.97 3.84 0.26
CA ALA A 26 4.58 3.84 -0.21
C ALA A 26 4.46 3.34 -1.66
N ALA A 27 5.35 3.76 -2.56
CA ALA A 27 5.36 3.28 -3.94
C ALA A 27 5.57 1.76 -4.04
N GLY A 28 6.46 1.18 -3.21
CA GLY A 28 6.65 -0.27 -3.15
C GLY A 28 5.37 -1.03 -2.75
N LEU A 29 4.68 -0.55 -1.71
CA LEU A 29 3.40 -1.12 -1.27
C LEU A 29 2.28 -0.95 -2.29
N MET A 30 2.25 0.17 -3.03
CA MET A 30 1.28 0.40 -4.10
C MET A 30 1.42 -0.62 -5.23
N VAL A 31 2.65 -0.96 -5.64
CA VAL A 31 2.90 -1.97 -6.68
C VAL A 31 2.37 -3.34 -6.24
N ILE A 32 2.59 -3.71 -4.97
CA ILE A 32 2.07 -4.96 -4.41
C ILE A 32 0.54 -4.94 -4.36
N CYS A 33 -0.07 -3.86 -3.89
CA CYS A 33 -1.53 -3.72 -3.86
C CYS A 33 -2.14 -3.82 -5.27
N ALA A 34 -1.58 -3.10 -6.24
CA ALA A 34 -2.04 -3.15 -7.63
C ALA A 34 -1.90 -4.56 -8.22
N GLY A 35 -0.78 -5.23 -7.99
CA GLY A 35 -0.56 -6.62 -8.40
C GLY A 35 -1.57 -7.57 -7.77
N GLY A 36 -1.81 -7.45 -6.46
CA GLY A 36 -2.81 -8.25 -5.75
C GLY A 36 -4.23 -8.03 -6.28
N ILE A 37 -4.60 -6.78 -6.56
CA ILE A 37 -5.88 -6.43 -7.17
C ILE A 37 -6.01 -7.13 -8.53
N VAL A 38 -5.06 -6.93 -9.43
CA VAL A 38 -5.15 -7.46 -10.81
C VAL A 38 -5.12 -8.98 -10.85
N ILE A 39 -4.23 -9.61 -10.09
CA ILE A 39 -3.96 -11.05 -10.20
C ILE A 39 -4.95 -11.88 -9.37
N VAL A 40 -5.37 -11.41 -8.20
CA VAL A 40 -6.08 -12.24 -7.20
C VAL A 40 -7.50 -11.75 -6.92
N HIS A 41 -7.69 -10.44 -6.75
CA HIS A 41 -8.91 -9.91 -6.17
C HIS A 41 -9.93 -9.40 -7.20
N ALA A 42 -9.50 -8.90 -8.36
CA ALA A 42 -10.38 -8.33 -9.37
C ALA A 42 -11.43 -9.35 -9.86
N ALA A 43 -11.03 -10.62 -10.02
CA ALA A 43 -11.94 -11.71 -10.39
C ALA A 43 -13.00 -12.04 -9.33
N LYS A 44 -12.79 -11.62 -8.07
CA LYS A 44 -13.68 -11.88 -6.93
C LYS A 44 -14.69 -10.73 -6.71
N GLY A 45 -14.63 -9.69 -7.54
CA GLY A 45 -15.54 -8.55 -7.49
C GLY A 45 -15.16 -7.52 -6.42
N TRP A 46 -16.11 -6.64 -6.08
CA TRP A 46 -15.86 -5.46 -5.27
C TRP A 46 -15.83 -5.72 -3.76
N PHE A 47 -16.94 -6.21 -3.20
CA PHE A 47 -17.16 -6.28 -1.76
C PHE A 47 -16.57 -7.53 -1.09
N VAL A 48 -16.04 -7.36 0.13
CA VAL A 48 -15.78 -8.42 1.11
C VAL A 48 -16.98 -8.47 2.08
N GLY A 49 -18.18 -8.69 1.55
CA GLY A 49 -19.44 -8.75 2.32
C GLY A 49 -19.76 -10.15 2.85
N GLU A 50 -20.89 -10.32 3.57
CA GLU A 50 -21.18 -11.40 4.56
C GLU A 50 -20.97 -12.88 4.14
N HIS A 51 -20.76 -13.20 2.86
CA HIS A 51 -20.38 -14.56 2.39
C HIS A 51 -19.25 -14.56 1.34
N GLY A 52 -18.69 -13.40 1.00
CA GLY A 52 -17.68 -13.23 -0.06
C GLY A 52 -16.30 -12.92 0.50
N ALA A 53 -15.37 -13.85 0.35
CA ALA A 53 -13.96 -13.63 0.70
C ALA A 53 -13.18 -13.10 -0.51
N GLY A 54 -12.42 -12.02 -0.30
CA GLY A 54 -11.38 -11.59 -1.22
C GLY A 54 -11.80 -10.65 -2.35
N GLY A 55 -12.84 -9.81 -2.19
CA GLY A 55 -13.07 -8.65 -3.05
C GLY A 55 -11.93 -7.60 -3.01
N VAL A 56 -12.00 -6.59 -3.87
CA VAL A 56 -10.94 -5.56 -4.05
C VAL A 56 -11.01 -4.38 -3.09
N GLU A 57 -12.11 -4.18 -2.37
CA GLU A 57 -12.37 -2.93 -1.60
C GLU A 57 -11.22 -2.56 -0.64
N TYR A 58 -10.72 -3.53 0.13
CA TYR A 58 -9.66 -3.29 1.10
C TYR A 58 -8.34 -2.93 0.42
N SER A 59 -7.99 -3.63 -0.66
CA SER A 59 -6.77 -3.36 -1.43
C SER A 59 -6.81 -2.00 -2.11
N ILE A 60 -7.99 -1.56 -2.59
CA ILE A 60 -8.17 -0.21 -3.15
C ILE A 60 -7.96 0.86 -2.07
N VAL A 61 -8.54 0.68 -0.88
CA VAL A 61 -8.35 1.61 0.25
C VAL A 61 -6.87 1.69 0.64
N LEU A 62 -6.17 0.56 0.75
CA LEU A 62 -4.73 0.55 1.04
C LEU A 62 -3.91 1.25 -0.04
N PHE A 63 -4.25 1.03 -1.31
CA PHE A 63 -3.58 1.70 -2.42
C PHE A 63 -3.74 3.22 -2.33
N PHE A 64 -4.96 3.72 -2.12
CA PHE A 64 -5.21 5.16 -1.97
C PHE A 64 -4.61 5.75 -0.70
N ALA A 65 -4.57 5.01 0.41
CA ALA A 65 -3.85 5.43 1.62
C ALA A 65 -2.36 5.65 1.31
N CYS A 66 -1.74 4.75 0.53
CA CYS A 66 -0.36 4.92 0.08
C CYS A 66 -0.20 6.13 -0.86
N VAL A 67 -1.16 6.41 -1.75
CA VAL A 67 -1.16 7.63 -2.59
C VAL A 67 -1.15 8.89 -1.71
N VAL A 68 -2.01 8.95 -0.70
CA VAL A 68 -2.08 10.10 0.23
C VAL A 68 -0.78 10.24 1.03
N ILE A 69 -0.20 9.14 1.49
CA ILE A 69 1.10 9.13 2.19
C ILE A 69 2.22 9.63 1.26
N ALA A 70 2.27 9.15 0.02
CA ALA A 70 3.25 9.58 -0.96
C ALA A 70 3.11 11.07 -1.31
N ALA A 71 1.88 11.57 -1.47
CA ALA A 71 1.61 12.98 -1.75
C ALA A 71 1.90 13.91 -0.57
N SER A 72 1.77 13.42 0.67
CA SER A 72 2.07 14.19 1.89
C SER A 72 3.57 14.18 2.27
N ALA A 73 4.37 13.31 1.67
CA ALA A 73 5.79 13.17 1.98
C ALA A 73 6.59 14.47 1.77
N SER A 74 6.29 15.24 0.71
CA SER A 74 7.00 16.50 0.42
C SER A 74 6.77 17.55 1.50
N ARG A 75 5.52 17.71 1.96
CA ARG A 75 5.17 18.65 3.05
C ARG A 75 5.88 18.30 4.36
N ARG A 76 6.05 17.01 4.65
CA ARG A 76 6.79 16.54 5.83
C ARG A 76 8.29 16.77 5.73
N ALA A 77 8.84 16.74 4.52
CA ALA A 77 10.24 17.07 4.29
C ALA A 77 10.49 18.57 4.47
N GLU A 78 9.61 19.41 3.91
CA GLU A 78 9.65 20.87 4.08
C GLU A 78 9.53 21.27 5.56
N ALA A 79 8.55 20.74 6.30
CA ALA A 79 8.36 21.04 7.72
C ALA A 79 9.51 20.61 8.64
N ARG A 80 10.44 19.76 8.17
CA ARG A 80 11.65 19.36 8.93
C ARG A 80 12.84 20.30 8.70
N LEU A 81 12.75 21.19 7.70
CA LEU A 81 13.80 22.13 7.32
C LEU A 81 13.58 23.55 7.89
N VAL A 82 12.42 23.80 8.49
CA VAL A 82 12.05 25.05 9.17
C VAL A 82 12.16 24.86 10.68
#